data_AF-X0YVH3-F1
#
_entry.id   AF-X0YVH3-F1
#
_cell.length_a   1.000
_cell.length_b   1.000
_cell.length_c   1.000
_cell.angle_alpha   90.00
_cell.angle_beta   90.00
_cell.angle_gamma   90.00
#
_symmetry.space_group_name_H-M   'P 1'
#
loop_
_entity.id
_entity.type
_entity.pdbx_description
1 polymer ?
#
loop_
_entity_poly.entity_id
_entity_poly.type
_entity_poly.pdbx_seq_one_letter_code
_entity_poly.pdbx_strand_id
1 'polypeptide(L)'
;MLELQRRGAVAFDYGNNLRGHAQQAGVENAFDMPGFVPEYIRPLFCEGAGPFRWAALSGDPVDIAATDQAVLETFSEEEHLCRWIRLAGERVAFQGLPARICWLKYGQRAKMGRIFNELVRTGKVSAPIVIGRDHLDCGSVAS
;
A
#
# COMPACT_ATOMS: atom_id res chain seq x y z
N MET A 1 2.40 -25.28 8.38
CA MET A 1 1.38 -24.49 7.64
C MET A 1 0.37 -25.39 6.98
N LEU A 2 0.78 -26.32 6.10
CA LEU A 2 -0.10 -27.29 5.45
C LEU A 2 -1.00 -28.08 6.43
N GLU A 3 -0.46 -28.55 7.55
CA GLU A 3 -1.29 -29.25 8.56
C GLU A 3 -2.36 -28.35 9.19
N LEU A 4 -2.06 -27.07 9.43
CA LEU A 4 -3.05 -26.12 9.94
C LEU A 4 -4.13 -25.86 8.89
N GLN A 5 -3.74 -25.76 7.61
CA GLN A 5 -4.66 -25.63 6.49
C GLN A 5 -5.60 -26.84 6.38
N ARG A 6 -5.04 -28.05 6.48
CA ARG A 6 -5.82 -29.31 6.52
C ARG A 6 -6.81 -29.35 7.69
N ARG A 7 -6.44 -28.73 8.81
CA ARG A 7 -7.29 -28.58 10.01
C ARG A 7 -8.29 -27.41 9.90
N GLY A 8 -8.37 -26.74 8.76
CA GLY A 8 -9.37 -25.70 8.48
C GLY A 8 -8.90 -24.26 8.64
N ALA A 9 -7.62 -24.02 8.96
CA ALA A 9 -7.08 -22.66 8.98
C ALA A 9 -6.89 -22.12 7.55
N VAL A 10 -7.07 -20.82 7.36
CA VAL A 10 -6.68 -20.16 6.10
C VAL A 10 -5.17 -19.96 6.12
N ALA A 11 -4.48 -20.51 5.12
CA ALA A 11 -3.03 -20.38 4.97
C ALA A 11 -2.70 -19.85 3.57
N PHE A 12 -1.76 -18.93 3.51
CA PHE A 12 -1.23 -18.38 2.26
C PHE A 12 0.23 -17.97 2.44
N ASP A 13 0.98 -17.95 1.35
CA ASP A 13 2.35 -17.46 1.27
C ASP A 13 2.37 -15.95 1.06
N TYR A 14 3.21 -15.27 1.85
CA TYR A 14 3.32 -13.81 1.86
C TYR A 14 4.61 -13.32 1.19
N GLY A 15 4.96 -13.91 0.04
CA GLY A 15 5.95 -13.35 -0.88
C GLY A 15 7.40 -13.51 -0.46
N ASN A 16 7.71 -14.51 0.37
CA ASN A 16 9.08 -14.80 0.82
C ASN A 16 9.69 -16.06 0.18
N ASN A 17 8.99 -16.67 -0.79
CA ASN A 17 9.40 -17.87 -1.51
C ASN A 17 9.60 -19.12 -0.62
N LEU A 18 8.99 -19.17 0.57
CA LEU A 18 9.09 -20.32 1.47
C LEU A 18 8.62 -21.62 0.80
N ARG A 19 7.53 -21.57 0.03
CA ARG A 19 6.99 -22.75 -0.68
C ARG A 19 7.96 -23.30 -1.72
N GLY A 20 8.67 -22.42 -2.44
CA GLY A 20 9.69 -22.84 -3.42
C GLY A 20 10.84 -23.59 -2.75
N HIS A 21 11.35 -23.07 -1.64
CA HIS A 21 12.39 -23.76 -0.86
C HIS A 21 11.88 -25.07 -0.23
N ALA A 22 10.64 -25.11 0.26
CA ALA A 22 10.04 -26.33 0.81
C ALA A 22 9.92 -27.43 -0.25
N GLN A 23 9.49 -27.08 -1.48
CA GLN A 23 9.44 -28.02 -2.60
C GLN A 23 10.83 -28.56 -2.95
N GLN A 24 11.84 -27.69 -3.04
CA GLN A 24 13.24 -28.10 -3.27
C GLN A 24 13.77 -29.05 -2.19
N ALA A 25 13.30 -28.89 -0.95
CA ALA A 25 13.65 -29.74 0.18
C ALA A 25 12.83 -31.04 0.27
N GLY A 26 11.93 -31.31 -0.69
CA GLY A 26 11.17 -32.56 -0.77
C GLY A 26 9.72 -32.50 -0.26
N VAL A 27 9.19 -31.31 0.06
CA VAL A 27 7.76 -31.15 0.38
C VAL A 27 6.96 -31.02 -0.92
N GLU A 28 6.52 -32.15 -1.47
CA GLU A 28 5.86 -32.22 -2.79
C GLU A 28 4.64 -31.31 -2.92
N ASN A 29 3.86 -31.17 -1.86
CA ASN A 29 2.62 -30.41 -1.83
C ASN A 29 2.77 -29.00 -1.21
N ALA A 30 3.99 -28.43 -1.24
CA ALA A 30 4.26 -27.10 -0.70
C ALA A 30 3.38 -25.99 -1.30
N PHE A 31 2.93 -26.15 -2.55
CA PHE A 31 2.12 -25.19 -3.29
C PHE A 31 0.60 -25.35 -3.10
N ASP A 32 0.13 -26.30 -2.29
CA ASP A 32 -1.28 -26.37 -1.83
C ASP A 32 -1.67 -25.11 -1.04
N MET A 33 -0.68 -24.43 -0.45
CA MET A 33 -0.83 -23.10 0.12
C MET A 33 -0.69 -22.06 -1.00
N PRO A 34 -1.73 -21.26 -1.33
CA PRO A 34 -1.68 -20.26 -2.39
C PRO A 34 -0.81 -19.05 -1.99
N GLY A 35 -0.42 -18.22 -2.96
CA GLY A 35 0.21 -16.93 -2.69
C GLY A 35 -0.84 -15.85 -2.41
N PHE A 36 -0.52 -14.86 -1.59
CA PHE A 36 -1.46 -13.79 -1.23
C PHE A 36 -1.94 -12.94 -2.43
N VAL A 37 -1.11 -12.82 -3.48
CA VAL A 37 -1.47 -12.04 -4.67
C VAL A 37 -2.63 -12.67 -5.43
N PRO A 38 -2.54 -13.92 -5.94
CA PRO A 38 -3.67 -14.55 -6.62
C PRO A 38 -4.89 -14.70 -5.72
N GLU A 39 -4.70 -14.92 -4.41
CA GLU A 39 -5.79 -15.17 -3.48
C GLU A 39 -6.57 -13.91 -3.07
N TYR A 40 -5.89 -12.77 -2.87
CA TYR A 40 -6.52 -11.58 -2.29
C TYR A 40 -6.27 -10.28 -3.05
N ILE A 41 -5.06 -10.08 -3.59
CA ILE A 41 -4.62 -8.74 -4.04
C ILE A 41 -4.83 -8.51 -5.54
N ARG A 42 -4.87 -9.57 -6.36
CA ARG A 42 -4.95 -9.44 -7.83
C ARG A 42 -6.14 -8.59 -8.31
N PRO A 43 -7.35 -8.64 -7.71
CA PRO A 43 -8.44 -7.74 -8.09
C PRO A 43 -8.07 -6.25 -7.95
N LEU A 44 -7.35 -5.88 -6.88
CA LEU A 44 -6.88 -4.51 -6.68
C LEU A 44 -5.90 -4.09 -7.79
N PHE A 45 -4.99 -4.99 -8.19
CA PHE A 45 -4.08 -4.72 -9.30
C PHE A 45 -4.79 -4.52 -10.63
N CYS A 46 -5.89 -5.22 -10.88
CA CYS A 46 -6.70 -5.01 -12.09
C CYS A 46 -7.32 -3.60 -12.17
N GLU A 47 -7.54 -2.94 -11.03
CA GLU A 47 -7.99 -1.53 -10.96
C GLU A 47 -6.83 -0.52 -10.98
N GLY A 48 -5.60 -1.00 -11.13
CA GLY A 48 -4.39 -0.19 -11.00
C GLY A 48 -4.14 0.30 -9.58
N ALA A 49 -4.77 -0.31 -8.57
CA ALA A 49 -4.44 -0.06 -7.17
C ALA A 49 -3.09 -0.70 -6.83
N GLY A 50 -2.38 -0.12 -5.88
CA GLY A 50 -1.08 -0.62 -5.45
C GLY A 50 -0.49 0.28 -4.38
N PRO A 51 0.73 -0.02 -3.88
CA PRO A 51 1.30 0.63 -2.70
C PRO A 51 1.87 2.03 -2.98
N PHE A 52 1.01 2.92 -3.50
CA PHE A 52 1.27 4.34 -3.71
C PHE A 52 1.58 5.02 -2.38
N ARG A 53 2.66 5.80 -2.34
CA ARG A 53 3.15 6.45 -1.13
C ARG A 53 3.75 7.80 -1.43
N TRP A 54 3.86 8.63 -0.41
CA TRP A 54 4.59 9.88 -0.47
C TRP A 54 5.30 10.19 0.84
N ALA A 55 6.31 11.05 0.78
CA ALA A 55 7.02 11.56 1.96
C ALA A 55 7.23 13.08 1.85
N ALA A 56 7.07 13.77 2.98
CA ALA A 56 7.28 15.21 3.07
C ALA A 56 8.77 15.52 3.28
N LEU A 57 9.38 16.27 2.35
CA LEU A 57 10.82 16.60 2.43
C LEU A 57 11.13 17.65 3.50
N SER A 58 10.12 18.31 4.05
CA SER A 58 10.26 19.22 5.20
C SER A 58 10.70 18.50 6.47
N GLY A 59 10.36 17.21 6.60
CA GLY A 59 10.46 16.49 7.86
C GLY A 59 9.32 16.81 8.85
N ASP A 60 8.39 17.69 8.50
CA ASP A 60 7.30 18.12 9.39
C ASP A 60 6.06 17.21 9.25
N PRO A 61 5.58 16.56 10.32
CA PRO A 61 4.38 15.73 10.27
C PRO A 61 3.10 16.49 9.91
N VAL A 62 3.05 17.82 10.09
CA VAL A 62 1.91 18.66 9.69
C VAL A 62 1.67 18.58 8.18
N ASP A 63 2.72 18.42 7.38
CA ASP A 63 2.58 18.27 5.93
C ASP A 63 1.87 16.96 5.57
N ILE A 64 2.14 15.87 6.31
CA ILE A 64 1.40 14.61 6.13
C ILE A 64 -0.06 14.80 6.57
N ALA A 65 -0.32 15.47 7.69
CA ALA A 65 -1.68 15.77 8.12
C ALA A 65 -2.47 16.58 7.07
N ALA A 66 -1.82 17.56 6.41
CA ALA A 66 -2.42 18.32 5.33
C ALA A 66 -2.76 17.45 4.11
N THR A 67 -1.86 16.51 3.75
CA THR A 67 -2.13 15.56 2.66
C THR A 67 -3.20 14.51 3.02
N ASP A 68 -3.23 14.03 4.25
CA ASP A 68 -4.25 13.10 4.75
C ASP A 68 -5.64 13.76 4.68
N GLN A 69 -5.75 15.01 5.12
CA GLN A 69 -6.98 15.80 5.01
C GLN A 69 -7.41 15.98 3.55
N ALA A 70 -6.49 16.27 2.63
CA ALA A 70 -6.79 16.38 1.22
C ALA A 70 -7.29 15.06 0.61
N VAL A 71 -6.77 13.90 1.05
CA VAL A 71 -7.29 12.58 0.64
C VAL A 71 -8.72 12.38 1.16
N LEU A 72 -9.00 12.69 2.42
CA LEU A 72 -10.33 12.57 3.03
C LEU A 72 -11.39 13.46 2.33
N GLU A 73 -11.01 14.68 1.94
CA GLU A 73 -11.87 15.59 1.19
C GLU A 73 -12.12 15.10 -0.24
N THR A 74 -11.06 14.58 -0.90
CA THR A 74 -11.11 14.20 -2.32
C THR A 74 -11.90 12.92 -2.58
N PHE A 75 -11.90 12.00 -1.61
CA PHE A 75 -12.49 10.67 -1.71
C PHE A 75 -13.43 10.40 -0.53
N SER A 76 -14.22 11.40 -0.14
CA SER A 76 -15.12 11.36 1.01
C SER A 76 -16.15 10.21 0.96
N GLU A 77 -16.50 9.75 -0.24
CA GLU A 77 -17.42 8.64 -0.49
C GLU A 77 -16.72 7.25 -0.44
N GLU A 78 -15.38 7.20 -0.47
CA GLU A 78 -14.63 5.94 -0.38
C GLU A 78 -14.38 5.56 1.08
N GLU A 79 -15.40 4.98 1.72
CA GLU A 79 -15.41 4.67 3.16
C GLU A 79 -14.16 3.90 3.63
N HIS A 80 -13.75 2.88 2.86
CA HIS A 80 -12.59 2.06 3.21
C HIS A 80 -11.28 2.88 3.17
N LEU A 81 -11.12 3.75 2.17
CA LEU A 81 -9.96 4.63 2.03
C LEU A 81 -9.92 5.66 3.16
N CYS A 82 -11.07 6.28 3.46
CA CYS A 82 -11.19 7.23 4.56
C CYS A 82 -10.88 6.58 5.91
N ARG A 83 -11.40 5.37 6.15
CA ARG A 83 -11.07 4.58 7.35
C ARG A 83 -9.58 4.28 7.43
N TRP A 84 -8.95 3.89 6.33
CA TRP A 84 -7.52 3.63 6.27
C TRP A 84 -6.70 4.86 6.68
N ILE A 85 -6.98 6.04 6.10
CA ILE A 85 -6.25 7.27 6.43
C ILE A 85 -6.39 7.63 7.92
N ARG A 86 -7.61 7.56 8.48
CA ARG A 86 -7.82 7.82 9.92
C ARG A 86 -7.02 6.88 10.80
N LEU A 87 -7.09 5.56 10.53
CA LEU A 87 -6.32 4.57 11.28
C LEU A 87 -4.81 4.79 11.14
N ALA A 88 -4.34 5.15 9.94
CA ALA A 88 -2.94 5.40 9.70
C ALA A 88 -2.44 6.66 10.43
N GLY A 89 -3.28 7.68 10.58
CA GLY A 89 -3.00 8.86 11.41
C GLY A 89 -2.97 8.56 12.91
N GLU A 90 -3.81 7.64 13.38
CA GLU A 90 -3.91 7.28 14.81
C GLU A 90 -2.87 6.24 15.26
N ARG A 91 -2.50 5.31 14.37
CA ARG A 91 -1.79 4.07 14.75
C ARG A 91 -0.37 3.96 14.19
N VAL A 92 0.02 4.76 13.21
CA VAL A 92 1.34 4.65 12.57
C VAL A 92 2.24 5.79 13.03
N ALA A 93 3.28 5.45 13.79
CA ALA A 93 4.35 6.39 14.10
C ALA A 93 5.27 6.58 12.89
N PHE A 94 5.70 7.81 12.64
CA PHE A 94 6.64 8.11 11.56
C PHE A 94 8.06 7.58 11.87
N GLN A 95 8.80 7.25 10.81
CA GLN A 95 10.19 6.81 10.87
C GLN A 95 11.00 7.61 9.84
N GLY A 96 11.94 8.45 10.29
CA GLY A 96 12.65 9.37 9.40
C GLY A 96 11.74 10.48 8.89
N LEU A 97 11.77 10.75 7.58
CA LEU A 97 10.83 11.70 6.97
C LEU A 97 9.38 11.21 7.16
N PRO A 98 8.45 12.07 7.61
CA PRO A 98 7.04 11.72 7.66
C PRO A 98 6.53 11.28 6.28
N ALA A 99 5.91 10.11 6.24
CA ALA A 99 5.48 9.47 5.02
C ALA A 99 4.13 8.77 5.22
N ARG A 100 3.38 8.63 4.14
CA ARG A 100 2.09 7.94 4.13
C ARG A 100 2.05 6.96 2.98
N ILE A 101 1.54 5.76 3.29
CA ILE A 101 1.14 4.74 2.31
C ILE A 101 -0.38 4.80 2.17
N CYS A 102 -0.87 4.80 0.93
CA CYS A 102 -2.29 4.85 0.62
C CYS A 102 -2.52 4.19 -0.74
N TRP A 103 -3.24 3.08 -0.76
CA TRP A 103 -3.47 2.37 -2.02
C TRP A 103 -4.46 3.12 -2.90
N LEU A 104 -3.95 3.72 -3.98
CA LEU A 104 -4.73 4.48 -4.94
C LEU A 104 -4.77 3.78 -6.30
N LYS A 105 -5.96 3.75 -6.90
CA LYS A 105 -6.29 3.15 -8.21
C LYS A 105 -5.74 3.99 -9.37
N TYR A 106 -5.89 3.46 -10.58
CA TYR A 106 -5.67 4.24 -11.81
C TYR A 106 -6.52 5.52 -11.79
N GLY A 107 -5.97 6.62 -12.32
CA GLY A 107 -6.60 7.95 -12.27
C GLY A 107 -6.47 8.65 -10.91
N GLN A 108 -6.75 7.97 -9.79
CA GLN A 108 -6.65 8.53 -8.44
C GLN A 108 -5.21 8.99 -8.13
N ARG A 109 -4.20 8.21 -8.54
CA ARG A 109 -2.76 8.56 -8.35
C ARG A 109 -2.41 9.92 -8.96
N ALA A 110 -2.80 10.14 -10.22
CA ALA A 110 -2.52 11.40 -10.92
C ALA A 110 -3.32 12.57 -10.34
N LYS A 111 -4.58 12.33 -9.93
CA LYS A 111 -5.42 13.31 -9.24
C LYS A 111 -4.73 13.80 -7.95
N MET A 112 -4.29 12.87 -7.10
CA MET A 112 -3.60 13.23 -5.85
C MET A 112 -2.25 13.87 -6.08
N GLY A 113 -1.47 13.42 -7.08
CA GLY A 113 -0.21 14.07 -7.43
C GLY A 113 -0.37 15.55 -7.76
N ARG A 114 -1.43 15.91 -8.51
CA ARG A 114 -1.76 17.32 -8.80
C ARG A 114 -2.19 18.10 -7.56
N ILE A 115 -3.04 17.50 -6.71
CA ILE A 115 -3.50 18.14 -5.46
C ILE A 115 -2.32 18.39 -4.52
N PHE A 116 -1.43 17.42 -4.33
CA PHE A 116 -0.24 17.58 -3.49
C PHE A 116 0.68 18.68 -4.03
N ASN A 117 0.90 18.72 -5.34
CA ASN A 117 1.69 19.79 -5.96
C ASN A 117 1.06 21.17 -5.75
N GLU A 118 -0.27 21.26 -5.76
CA GLU A 118 -1.00 22.50 -5.45
C GLU A 118 -0.88 22.91 -3.97
N LEU A 119 -0.89 21.95 -3.04
CA LEU A 119 -0.64 22.22 -1.62
C LEU A 119 0.76 22.77 -1.38
N VAL A 120 1.77 22.26 -2.10
CA VAL A 120 3.13 22.79 -2.08
C VAL A 120 3.17 24.21 -2.68
N ARG A 121 2.55 24.42 -3.84
CA ARG A 121 2.50 25.73 -4.53
C ARG A 121 1.88 26.83 -3.67
N THR A 122 0.86 26.49 -2.89
CA THR A 122 0.13 27.44 -2.02
C THR A 122 0.74 27.58 -0.63
N GLY A 123 1.77 26.79 -0.30
CA GLY A 123 2.42 26.79 1.01
C GLY A 123 1.62 26.13 2.13
N LYS A 124 0.51 25.45 1.81
CA LYS A 124 -0.24 24.63 2.79
C LYS A 124 0.56 23.37 3.18
N VAL A 125 1.45 22.93 2.30
CA VAL A 125 2.56 22.02 2.61
C VAL A 125 3.85 22.83 2.52
N SER A 126 4.70 22.72 3.53
CA SER A 126 5.85 23.63 3.75
C SER A 126 7.05 23.38 2.83
N ALA A 127 7.18 22.18 2.26
CA ALA A 127 8.27 21.82 1.34
C ALA A 127 7.79 20.82 0.26
N PRO A 128 8.59 20.55 -0.79
CA PRO A 128 8.21 19.57 -1.80
C PRO A 128 7.96 18.16 -1.23
N ILE A 129 7.10 17.40 -1.91
CA ILE A 129 6.75 16.02 -1.55
C ILE A 129 7.34 15.09 -2.60
N VAL A 130 7.99 14.01 -2.15
CA VAL A 130 8.35 12.89 -3.04
C VAL A 130 7.18 11.92 -3.12
N ILE A 131 6.80 11.53 -4.34
CA ILE A 131 5.76 10.54 -4.60
C ILE A 131 6.42 9.30 -5.20
N GLY A 132 6.07 8.12 -4.68
CA GLY A 132 6.63 6.86 -5.12
C GLY A 132 5.74 5.69 -4.79
N ARG A 133 6.34 4.49 -4.77
CA ARG A 133 5.69 3.21 -4.50
C ARG A 133 6.72 2.12 -4.25
N ASP A 134 6.25 0.95 -3.88
CA ASP A 134 7.04 -0.28 -3.98
C ASP A 134 7.25 -0.70 -5.44
N HIS A 135 8.20 -1.60 -5.68
CA HIS A 135 8.36 -2.32 -6.94
C HIS A 135 7.26 -3.38 -7.14
N LEU A 136 6.66 -3.87 -6.04
CA LEU A 136 5.43 -4.65 -6.09
C LEU A 136 4.25 -3.72 -6.39
N ASP A 137 3.85 -3.65 -7.66
CA ASP A 137 2.72 -2.84 -8.12
C ASP A 137 2.12 -3.46 -9.38
N CYS A 138 0.91 -3.03 -9.75
CA CYS A 138 0.04 -3.66 -10.74
C CYS A 138 0.66 -3.93 -12.13
N GLY A 139 1.77 -3.27 -12.48
CA GLY A 139 2.45 -3.43 -13.78
C GLY A 139 3.97 -3.29 -13.72
N SER A 140 4.61 -3.57 -12.58
CA SER A 140 6.07 -3.35 -12.43
C SER A 140 6.87 -4.53 -11.91
N VAL A 141 6.31 -5.74 -11.85
CA VAL A 141 7.02 -6.92 -11.37
C VAL A 141 6.62 -8.17 -12.16
N ALA A 142 7.59 -9.06 -12.38
CA ALA A 142 7.40 -10.45 -12.74
C ALA A 142 8.09 -11.30 -11.66
N SER A 143 7.32 -12.10 -10.92
CA SER A 143 7.78 -12.88 -9.77
C SER A 143 6.91 -14.10 -9.53
#